data_AF-A0A4S4AXC3-F1
#
_entry.id   AF-A0A4S4AXC3-F1
#
_cell.length_a   1.000
_cell.length_b   1.000
_cell.length_c   1.000
_cell.angle_alpha   90.00
_cell.angle_beta   90.00
_cell.angle_gamma   90.00
#
_symmetry.space_group_name_H-M   'P 1'
#
loop_
_entity.id
_entity.type
_entity.pdbx_description
1 polymer ?
#
loop_
_entity_poly.entity_id
_entity_poly.type
_entity_poly.pdbx_seq_one_letter_code
_entity_poly.pdbx_strand_id
1 'polypeptide(L)'
;MDARAGTLADLYRQHHGWLLGWLRARLGCPHNAADLAHDTFVRLLGNRRQVEQLAEPRAYLTTIARGLVVDHWRRRDIEQAWLQAVAQLPEALAPSPETRVLVIEALLRIDAMLDGLRPKVREAFLLSQLDGLGYREIGERLGVSERMIKKYMAQAMLACMLALDGDGLHAA
;
A
#
# COMPACT_ATOMS: atom_id res chain seq x y z
N MET A 1 -36.10 -29.30 29.41
CA MET A 1 -37.07 -28.48 30.15
C MET A 1 -36.52 -27.07 30.14
N ASP A 2 -36.72 -26.36 29.03
CA ASP A 2 -36.05 -25.09 28.75
C ASP A 2 -36.66 -23.98 29.61
N ALA A 3 -35.82 -23.42 30.48
CA ALA A 3 -36.17 -22.32 31.35
C ALA A 3 -36.40 -21.06 30.50
N ARG A 4 -37.44 -20.29 30.84
CA ARG A 4 -37.66 -18.93 30.30
C ARG A 4 -36.34 -18.17 30.35
N ALA A 5 -35.93 -17.58 29.22
CA ALA A 5 -34.71 -16.80 29.15
C ALA A 5 -34.76 -15.69 30.21
N GLY A 6 -33.93 -15.83 31.25
CA GLY A 6 -33.66 -14.76 32.19
C GLY A 6 -33.01 -13.58 31.46
N THR A 7 -32.59 -12.59 32.24
CA THR A 7 -31.86 -11.43 31.73
C THR A 7 -30.68 -11.87 30.85
N LEU A 8 -30.16 -11.01 29.97
CA LEU A 8 -28.98 -11.34 29.15
C LEU A 8 -27.80 -11.87 29.99
N ALA A 9 -27.66 -11.41 31.24
CA ALA A 9 -26.66 -11.92 32.17
C ALA A 9 -26.86 -13.41 32.50
N ASP A 10 -28.11 -13.88 32.62
CA ASP A 10 -28.43 -15.29 32.81
C ASP A 10 -28.09 -16.10 31.57
N LEU A 11 -28.44 -15.58 30.39
CA LEU A 11 -28.09 -16.20 29.12
C LEU A 11 -26.57 -16.34 28.96
N TYR A 12 -25.82 -15.29 29.30
CA TYR A 12 -24.36 -15.30 29.27
C TYR A 12 -23.80 -16.36 30.22
N ARG A 13 -24.21 -16.35 31.49
CA ARG A 13 -23.74 -17.33 32.50
C ARG A 13 -24.03 -18.78 32.08
N GLN A 14 -25.20 -19.03 31.50
CA GLN A 14 -25.64 -20.38 31.16
C GLN A 14 -25.03 -20.91 29.85
N HIS A 15 -24.78 -20.04 28.87
CA HIS A 15 -24.43 -20.47 27.51
C HIS A 15 -23.04 -20.07 27.02
N HIS A 16 -22.35 -19.13 27.69
CA HIS A 16 -21.03 -18.67 27.26
C HIS A 16 -19.99 -19.80 27.18
N GLY A 17 -19.87 -20.62 28.23
CA GLY A 17 -18.89 -21.72 28.25
C GLY A 17 -19.12 -22.76 27.15
N TRP A 18 -20.40 -23.10 26.90
CA TRP A 18 -20.78 -23.99 25.82
C TRP A 18 -20.46 -23.39 24.43
N LEU A 19 -20.83 -22.13 24.22
CA LEU A 19 -20.58 -21.42 22.95
C LEU A 19 -19.09 -21.30 22.68
N LEU A 20 -18.30 -20.97 23.70
CA LEU A 20 -16.85 -20.89 23.61
C LEU A 20 -16.23 -22.25 23.23
N GLY A 21 -16.70 -23.34 23.82
CA GLY A 21 -16.27 -24.70 23.45
C GLY A 21 -16.61 -25.02 21.99
N TRP A 22 -17.82 -24.69 21.55
CA TRP A 22 -18.25 -24.86 20.16
C TRP A 22 -17.41 -24.03 19.17
N LEU A 23 -17.06 -22.78 19.53
CA LEU A 23 -16.21 -21.91 18.71
C LEU A 23 -14.77 -22.38 18.66
N ARG A 24 -14.20 -22.85 19.78
CA ARG A 24 -12.85 -23.43 19.83
C ARG A 24 -12.68 -24.59 18.86
N ALA A 25 -13.66 -25.50 18.81
CA ALA A 25 -13.65 -26.63 17.90
C ALA A 25 -13.66 -26.20 16.41
N ARG A 26 -14.22 -25.03 16.08
CA ARG A 26 -14.32 -24.53 14.70
C ARG A 26 -13.17 -23.63 14.27
N LEU A 27 -12.58 -22.90 15.20
CA LEU A 27 -11.56 -21.90 14.90
C LEU A 27 -10.14 -22.41 15.16
N GLY A 28 -9.97 -23.42 16.02
CA GLY A 28 -8.66 -23.94 16.42
C GLY A 28 -7.78 -22.96 17.21
N CYS A 29 -8.24 -21.72 17.40
CA CYS A 29 -7.55 -20.66 18.14
C CYS A 29 -8.38 -20.24 19.38
N PRO A 30 -7.87 -20.42 20.60
CA PRO A 30 -8.57 -20.03 21.82
C PRO A 30 -8.91 -18.55 21.90
N HIS A 31 -8.05 -17.68 21.38
CA HIS A 31 -8.24 -16.21 21.37
C HIS A 31 -9.36 -15.81 20.42
N ASN A 32 -9.30 -16.24 19.14
CA ASN A 32 -10.36 -15.95 18.17
C ASN A 32 -11.71 -16.51 18.64
N ALA A 33 -11.71 -17.66 19.32
CA ALA A 33 -12.93 -18.22 19.88
C ALA A 33 -13.51 -17.39 21.03
N ALA A 34 -12.66 -16.79 21.87
CA ALA A 34 -13.10 -15.87 22.92
C ALA A 34 -13.67 -14.58 22.33
N ASP A 35 -13.01 -14.02 21.30
CA ASP A 35 -13.46 -12.81 20.62
C ASP A 35 -14.81 -13.02 19.93
N LEU A 36 -14.96 -14.12 19.17
CA LEU A 36 -16.22 -14.42 18.48
C LEU A 36 -17.35 -14.78 19.45
N ALA A 37 -17.03 -15.36 20.62
CA ALA A 37 -18.01 -15.56 21.69
C ALA A 37 -18.47 -14.22 22.25
N HIS A 38 -17.53 -13.30 22.51
CA HIS A 38 -17.83 -11.94 22.97
C HIS A 38 -18.70 -11.20 21.95
N ASP A 39 -18.30 -11.17 20.68
CA ASP A 39 -19.03 -10.52 19.59
C ASP A 39 -20.45 -11.07 19.43
N THR A 40 -20.63 -12.37 19.65
CA THR A 40 -21.96 -12.99 19.65
C THR A 40 -22.85 -12.34 20.72
N PHE A 41 -22.37 -12.24 21.96
CA PHE A 41 -23.14 -11.61 23.04
C PHE A 41 -23.29 -10.09 22.89
N VAL A 42 -22.31 -9.41 22.30
CA VAL A 42 -22.43 -7.98 21.94
C VAL A 42 -23.53 -7.76 20.92
N ARG A 43 -23.66 -8.63 19.91
CA ARG A 43 -24.80 -8.57 18.97
C ARG A 43 -26.15 -8.81 19.65
N LEU A 44 -26.20 -9.67 20.67
CA LEU A 44 -27.40 -9.86 21.48
C LEU A 44 -27.75 -8.62 22.33
N LEU A 45 -26.75 -7.87 22.82
CA LEU A 45 -26.98 -6.60 23.54
C LEU A 45 -27.74 -5.57 22.68
N GLY A 46 -27.53 -5.58 21.36
CA GLY A 46 -28.25 -4.73 20.42
C GLY A 46 -29.72 -5.11 20.21
N ASN A 47 -30.10 -6.36 20.51
CA ASN A 47 -31.42 -6.94 20.21
C ASN A 47 -32.15 -7.45 21.47
N ARG A 48 -32.14 -6.67 22.57
CA ARG A 48 -32.65 -7.07 23.89
C ARG A 48 -34.08 -7.62 23.90
N ARG A 49 -34.99 -7.04 23.12
CA ARG A 49 -36.41 -7.49 23.06
C ARG A 49 -36.58 -8.91 22.52
N GLN A 50 -35.67 -9.39 21.67
CA GLN A 50 -35.70 -10.78 21.19
C GLN A 50 -35.20 -11.75 22.27
N VAL A 51 -34.30 -11.31 23.15
CA VAL A 51 -33.66 -12.16 24.16
C VAL A 51 -34.67 -12.68 25.19
N GLU A 52 -35.61 -11.84 25.61
CA GLU A 52 -36.64 -12.16 26.60
C GLU A 52 -37.69 -13.18 26.09
N GLN A 53 -37.73 -13.43 24.78
CA GLN A 53 -38.70 -14.31 24.11
C GLN A 53 -38.04 -15.54 23.45
N LEU A 54 -36.75 -15.78 23.69
CA LEU A 54 -36.02 -16.90 23.08
C LEU A 54 -36.49 -18.25 23.64
N ALA A 55 -37.20 -19.01 22.80
CA ALA A 55 -37.57 -20.40 23.09
C ALA A 55 -36.35 -21.34 22.98
N GLU A 56 -35.44 -21.08 22.04
CA GLU A 56 -34.25 -21.91 21.79
C GLU A 56 -32.95 -21.08 21.79
N PRO A 57 -32.40 -20.76 22.97
CA PRO A 57 -31.28 -19.82 23.06
C PRO A 57 -29.99 -20.34 22.40
N ARG A 58 -29.71 -21.65 22.51
CA ARG A 58 -28.54 -22.27 21.88
C ARG A 58 -28.59 -22.23 20.35
N ALA A 59 -29.76 -22.50 19.76
CA ALA A 59 -29.96 -22.44 18.32
C ALA A 59 -29.69 -21.02 17.81
N TYR A 60 -30.28 -20.02 18.46
CA TYR A 60 -30.08 -18.61 18.11
C TYR A 60 -28.62 -18.15 18.22
N LEU A 61 -27.95 -18.48 19.34
CA LEU A 61 -26.52 -18.19 19.52
C LEU A 61 -25.67 -18.82 18.42
N THR A 62 -25.96 -20.07 18.02
CA THR A 62 -25.22 -20.71 16.94
C THR A 62 -25.48 -20.07 15.59
N THR A 63 -26.67 -19.55 15.32
CA THR A 63 -26.95 -18.82 14.07
C THR A 63 -26.07 -17.58 13.94
N ILE A 64 -25.99 -16.78 15.01
CA ILE A 64 -25.15 -15.58 15.04
C ILE A 64 -23.67 -15.95 14.94
N ALA A 65 -23.23 -16.91 15.76
CA ALA A 65 -21.85 -17.35 15.81
C ALA A 65 -21.39 -17.98 14.49
N ARG A 66 -22.27 -18.70 13.77
CA ARG A 66 -21.96 -19.24 12.42
C ARG A 66 -21.69 -18.12 11.43
N GLY A 67 -22.52 -17.09 11.38
CA GLY A 67 -22.30 -15.92 10.51
C GLY A 67 -20.96 -15.25 10.81
N LEU A 68 -20.67 -15.05 12.10
CA LEU A 68 -19.40 -14.50 12.57
C LEU A 68 -18.18 -15.35 12.20
N VAL A 69 -18.27 -16.68 12.28
CA VAL A 69 -17.20 -17.60 11.85
C VAL A 69 -16.98 -17.52 10.34
N VAL A 70 -18.05 -17.46 9.54
CA VAL A 70 -17.92 -17.30 8.07
C VAL A 70 -17.26 -15.97 7.73
N ASP A 71 -17.66 -14.88 8.40
CA ASP A 71 -17.05 -13.56 8.23
C ASP A 71 -15.55 -13.58 8.60
N HIS A 72 -15.18 -14.27 9.69
CA HIS A 72 -13.80 -14.43 10.12
C HIS A 72 -12.94 -15.11 9.05
N TRP A 73 -13.39 -16.26 8.53
CA TRP A 73 -12.65 -16.98 7.48
C TRP A 73 -12.56 -16.18 6.19
N ARG A 74 -13.65 -15.53 5.76
CA ARG A 74 -13.64 -14.68 4.57
C ARG A 74 -12.60 -13.55 4.67
N ARG A 75 -12.51 -12.89 5.83
CA ARG A 75 -11.51 -11.84 6.07
C ARG A 75 -10.10 -12.41 6.03
N ARG A 76 -9.88 -13.55 6.67
CA ARG A 76 -8.58 -14.24 6.69
C ARG A 76 -8.12 -14.66 5.30
N ASP A 77 -9.02 -15.15 4.46
CA ASP A 77 -8.71 -15.54 3.08
C ASP A 77 -8.25 -14.32 2.26
N ILE A 78 -8.93 -13.18 2.41
CA ILE A 78 -8.54 -11.91 1.75
C ILE A 78 -7.18 -11.44 2.25
N GLU A 79 -6.95 -11.46 3.56
CA GLU A 79 -5.67 -11.07 4.17
C GLU A 79 -4.53 -11.96 3.67
N GLN A 80 -4.74 -13.28 3.61
CA GLN A 80 -3.76 -14.21 3.10
C GLN A 80 -3.49 -14.01 1.61
N ALA A 81 -4.52 -13.82 0.79
CA ALA A 81 -4.35 -13.53 -0.63
C ALA A 81 -3.57 -12.22 -0.85
N TRP A 82 -3.84 -11.19 -0.03
CA TRP A 82 -3.09 -9.95 -0.04
C TRP A 82 -1.62 -10.15 0.34
N LEU A 83 -1.34 -10.85 1.45
CA LEU A 83 0.02 -11.15 1.88
C LEU A 83 0.79 -11.96 0.82
N GLN A 84 0.13 -12.89 0.15
CA GLN A 84 0.72 -13.64 -0.96
C GLN A 84 1.02 -12.73 -2.16
N ALA A 85 0.12 -11.82 -2.51
CA ALA A 85 0.34 -10.86 -3.58
C ALA A 85 1.53 -9.92 -3.26
N VAL A 86 1.61 -9.42 -2.02
CA VAL A 86 2.71 -8.58 -1.55
C VAL A 86 4.04 -9.34 -1.54
N ALA A 87 4.05 -10.61 -1.13
CA ALA A 87 5.25 -11.44 -1.14
C ALA A 87 5.79 -11.74 -2.55
N GLN A 88 4.97 -11.59 -3.59
CA GLN A 88 5.38 -11.72 -4.99
C GLN A 88 5.87 -10.40 -5.61
N LEU A 89 5.66 -9.27 -4.94
CA LEU A 89 6.25 -8.02 -5.40
C LEU A 89 7.77 -8.12 -5.27
N PRO A 90 8.53 -7.59 -6.25
CA PRO A 90 9.95 -7.38 -6.07
C PRO A 90 10.17 -6.62 -4.76
N GLU A 91 11.25 -6.93 -4.06
CA GLU A 91 11.67 -6.13 -2.92
C GLU A 91 11.67 -4.67 -3.36
N ALA A 92 10.93 -3.82 -2.63
CA ALA A 92 10.88 -2.41 -2.94
C ALA A 92 12.30 -1.88 -2.79
N LEU A 93 13.01 -1.73 -3.92
CA LEU A 93 14.30 -1.05 -4.04
C LEU A 93 14.11 0.46 -3.87
N ALA A 94 13.29 0.84 -2.89
CA ALA A 94 13.08 2.20 -2.49
C ALA A 94 14.44 2.75 -2.07
N PRO A 95 15.01 3.73 -2.80
CA PRO A 95 16.29 4.30 -2.42
C PRO A 95 16.18 4.84 -1.00
N SER A 96 17.28 4.73 -0.25
CA SER A 96 17.34 5.28 1.11
C SER A 96 17.00 6.77 1.09
N PRO A 97 16.53 7.36 2.19
CA PRO A 97 16.27 8.80 2.26
C PRO A 97 17.48 9.63 1.77
N GLU A 98 18.69 9.22 2.12
CA GLU A 98 19.95 9.86 1.69
C GLU A 98 20.14 9.74 0.18
N THR A 99 19.92 8.55 -0.38
CA THR A 99 20.01 8.34 -1.84
C THR A 99 18.98 9.17 -2.58
N ARG A 100 17.77 9.32 -2.03
CA ARG A 100 16.73 10.19 -2.61
C ARG A 100 17.17 11.65 -2.62
N VAL A 101 17.74 12.13 -1.53
CA VAL A 101 18.26 13.51 -1.45
C VAL A 101 19.35 13.71 -2.49
N LEU A 102 20.32 12.80 -2.59
CA LEU A 102 21.38 12.87 -3.61
C LEU A 102 20.82 12.90 -5.03
N VAL A 103 19.82 12.06 -5.35
CA VAL A 103 19.16 12.06 -6.66
C VAL A 103 18.44 13.40 -6.92
N ILE A 104 17.70 13.92 -5.94
CA ILE A 104 16.98 15.19 -6.07
C ILE A 104 17.97 16.35 -6.26
N GLU A 105 19.05 16.40 -5.48
CA GLU A 105 20.10 17.41 -5.63
C GLU A 105 20.74 17.34 -7.01
N ALA A 106 21.08 16.15 -7.49
CA ALA A 106 21.64 15.97 -8.83
C ALA A 106 20.68 16.49 -9.91
N LEU A 107 19.38 16.19 -9.79
CA LEU A 107 18.36 16.67 -10.74
C LEU A 107 18.23 18.20 -10.71
N LEU A 108 18.21 18.81 -9.53
CA LEU A 108 18.14 20.28 -9.38
C LEU A 108 19.36 20.98 -9.99
N ARG A 109 20.56 20.39 -9.86
CA ARG A 109 21.78 20.93 -10.48
C ARG A 109 21.73 20.84 -12.01
N ILE A 110 21.24 19.72 -12.54
CA ILE A 110 21.05 19.56 -13.99
C ILE A 110 20.04 20.60 -14.51
N ASP A 111 18.93 20.80 -13.80
CA ASP A 111 17.90 21.79 -14.16
C ASP A 111 18.48 23.22 -14.20
N ALA A 112 19.16 23.64 -13.14
CA ALA A 112 19.81 24.95 -13.07
C ALA A 112 20.85 25.15 -14.18
N MET A 113 21.59 24.10 -14.54
CA MET A 113 22.52 24.14 -15.65
C MET A 113 21.79 24.27 -17.00
N LEU A 114 20.69 23.55 -17.21
CA LEU A 114 19.91 23.60 -18.45
C LEU A 114 19.29 24.99 -18.66
N ASP A 115 18.95 25.69 -17.59
CA ASP A 115 18.47 27.07 -17.64
C ASP A 115 19.54 28.06 -18.13
N GLY A 116 20.81 27.78 -17.86
CA GLY A 116 21.94 28.57 -18.38
C GLY A 116 22.20 28.39 -19.88
N LEU A 117 21.63 27.36 -20.52
CA LEU A 117 21.81 27.08 -21.94
C LEU A 117 20.86 27.92 -22.81
N ARG A 118 21.33 28.23 -24.03
CA ARG A 118 20.47 28.85 -25.05
C ARG A 118 19.29 27.91 -25.36
N PRO A 119 18.07 28.43 -25.61
CA PRO A 119 16.87 27.60 -25.77
C PRO A 119 17.00 26.44 -26.77
N LYS A 120 17.57 26.69 -27.96
CA LYS A 120 17.78 25.65 -28.99
C LYS A 120 18.79 24.56 -28.59
N VAL A 121 19.75 24.89 -27.71
CA VAL A 121 20.74 23.93 -27.20
C VAL A 121 20.08 23.01 -26.18
N ARG A 122 19.32 23.59 -25.23
CA ARG A 122 18.54 22.85 -24.25
C ARG A 122 17.52 21.93 -24.93
N GLU A 123 16.75 22.45 -25.88
CA GLU A 123 15.73 21.69 -26.60
C GLU A 123 16.31 20.51 -27.37
N ALA A 124 17.42 20.70 -28.08
CA ALA A 124 18.13 19.61 -28.75
C ALA A 124 18.59 18.52 -27.77
N PHE A 125 19.04 18.91 -26.57
CA PHE A 125 19.58 17.98 -25.58
C PHE A 125 18.47 17.12 -24.97
N LEU A 126 17.34 17.75 -24.62
CA LEU A 126 16.17 17.04 -24.10
C LEU A 126 15.60 16.06 -25.13
N LEU A 127 15.47 16.48 -26.40
CA LEU A 127 15.01 15.60 -27.49
C LEU A 127 15.92 14.37 -27.68
N SER A 128 17.23 14.51 -27.42
CA SER A 128 18.15 13.38 -27.51
C SER A 128 18.12 12.49 -26.27
N GLN A 129 18.10 13.06 -25.06
CA GLN A 129 18.28 12.30 -23.82
C GLN A 129 16.97 11.78 -23.22
N LEU A 130 15.86 12.52 -23.37
CA LEU A 130 14.56 12.13 -22.83
C LEU A 130 13.70 11.44 -23.89
N ASP A 131 13.64 12.01 -25.09
CA ASP A 131 12.80 11.49 -26.16
C ASP A 131 13.52 10.45 -27.05
N GLY A 132 14.84 10.33 -26.94
CA GLY A 132 15.64 9.32 -27.66
C GLY A 132 15.80 9.56 -29.16
N LEU A 133 15.53 10.78 -29.66
CA LEU A 133 15.62 11.09 -31.10
C LEU A 133 17.07 11.08 -31.60
N GLY A 134 17.25 10.65 -32.86
CA GLY A 134 18.52 10.75 -33.56
C GLY A 134 18.84 12.17 -34.01
N TYR A 135 20.13 12.49 -34.18
CA TYR A 135 20.56 13.87 -34.47
C TYR A 135 20.00 14.46 -35.78
N ARG A 136 19.75 13.61 -36.79
CA ARG A 136 19.11 14.03 -38.04
C ARG A 136 17.67 14.49 -37.80
N GLU A 137 16.90 13.72 -37.05
CA GLU A 137 15.49 14.01 -36.73
C GLU A 137 15.35 15.28 -35.88
N ILE A 138 16.28 15.47 -34.92
CA ILE A 138 16.35 16.70 -34.13
C ILE A 138 16.67 17.90 -35.04
N GLY A 139 17.59 17.75 -36.00
CA GLY A 139 17.92 18.80 -36.95
C GLY A 139 16.73 19.24 -37.79
N GLU A 140 15.99 18.27 -38.33
CA GLU A 140 14.75 18.49 -39.08
C GLU A 140 13.71 19.23 -38.22
N ARG A 141 13.51 18.80 -36.97
CA ARG A 141 12.54 19.40 -36.05
C ARG A 141 12.90 20.83 -35.63
N LEU A 142 14.18 21.13 -35.42
CA LEU A 142 14.66 22.45 -34.96
C LEU A 142 15.02 23.41 -36.11
N GLY A 143 14.90 22.94 -37.36
CA GLY A 143 15.22 23.69 -38.57
C GLY A 143 16.71 24.02 -38.70
N VAL A 144 17.59 23.09 -38.29
CA VAL A 144 19.05 23.25 -38.34
C VAL A 144 19.74 22.00 -38.89
N SER A 145 20.97 22.14 -39.38
CA SER A 145 21.72 20.98 -39.88
C SER A 145 22.14 20.03 -38.76
N GLU A 146 22.32 18.76 -39.08
CA GLU A 146 22.86 17.75 -38.14
C GLU A 146 24.21 18.18 -37.55
N ARG A 147 25.04 18.89 -38.34
CA ARG A 147 26.31 19.49 -37.87
C ARG A 147 26.06 20.49 -36.73
N MET A 148 25.00 21.29 -36.81
CA MET A 148 24.62 22.22 -35.74
C MET A 148 24.12 21.47 -34.51
N ILE A 149 23.36 20.38 -34.68
CA ILE A 149 22.93 19.53 -33.55
C ILE A 149 24.14 18.94 -32.82
N LYS A 150 25.15 18.42 -33.53
CA LYS A 150 26.40 17.95 -32.91
C LYS A 150 27.08 19.05 -32.09
N LYS A 151 27.08 20.30 -32.58
CA LYS A 151 27.60 21.45 -31.85
C LYS A 151 26.78 21.76 -30.60
N TYR A 152 25.45 21.72 -30.68
CA TYR A 152 24.57 21.89 -29.52
C TYR A 152 24.80 20.78 -28.47
N MET A 153 25.01 19.53 -28.89
CA MET A 153 25.28 18.42 -27.97
C MET A 153 26.61 18.60 -27.24
N ALA A 154 27.66 19.02 -27.95
CA ALA A 154 28.93 19.35 -27.32
C ALA A 154 28.79 20.47 -26.28
N GLN A 155 27.99 21.51 -26.57
CA GLN A 155 27.74 22.60 -25.63
C GLN A 155 26.96 22.16 -24.38
N ALA A 156 25.92 21.35 -24.57
CA ALA A 156 25.14 20.80 -23.46
C ALA A 156 25.96 19.85 -22.59
N MET A 157 26.73 18.94 -23.19
CA MET A 157 27.60 18.01 -22.46
C MET A 157 28.70 18.72 -21.69
N LEU A 158 29.30 19.78 -22.26
CA LEU A 158 30.28 20.60 -21.55
C LEU A 158 29.67 21.28 -20.32
N ALA A 159 28.45 21.82 -20.47
CA ALA A 159 27.74 22.40 -19.33
C ALA A 159 27.45 21.36 -18.24
N CYS A 160 27.09 20.11 -18.62
CA CYS A 160 26.86 19.03 -17.67
C CYS A 160 28.15 18.67 -16.90
N MET A 161 29.29 18.60 -17.60
CA MET A 161 30.58 18.34 -16.94
C MET A 161 30.94 19.42 -15.93
N LEU A 162 30.81 20.69 -16.30
CA LEU A 162 31.09 21.82 -15.40
C LEU A 162 30.18 21.84 -14.17
N ALA A 163 28.93 21.38 -14.31
CA ALA A 163 28.00 21.26 -13.18
C ALA A 163 28.33 20.10 -12.23
N LEU A 164 28.99 19.05 -12.73
CA LEU A 164 29.44 17.91 -11.92
C LEU A 164 30.77 18.19 -11.20
N ASP A 165 31.69 18.93 -11.83
CA ASP A 165 32.99 19.29 -11.25
C ASP A 165 32.90 20.31 -10.09
N GLY A 166 31.76 20.98 -9.94
CA GLY A 166 31.48 21.90 -8.82
C GLY A 166 31.49 21.26 -7.43
N ASP A 167 31.50 19.92 -7.33
CA ASP A 167 31.58 19.17 -6.08
C ASP A 167 33.02 19.05 -5.50
N GLY A 168 34.05 19.52 -6.22
CA GLY A 168 35.46 19.37 -5.82
C GLY A 168 35.99 20.35 -4.76
N LEU A 169 35.22 21.36 -4.33
CA LEU A 169 35.71 22.45 -3.45
C LEU A 169 35.00 22.55 -2.08
N HIS A 170 34.28 21.52 -1.66
CA HIS A 170 33.65 21.46 -0.32
C HIS A 170 34.22 20.39 0.61
N ALA A 171 35.38 19.82 0.28
CA ALA A 171 36.16 18.97 1.17
C ALA A 171 37.60 19.51 1.34
N ALA A 172 37.75 20.53 2.19
CA ALA A 172 39.03 20.91 2.81
C ALA A 172 38.76 21.62 4.14
#